data_AF-A0A6L6WCU5-F1
#
_entry.id   AF-A0A6L6WCU5-F1
#
_cell.length_a   1.000
_cell.length_b   1.000
_cell.length_c   1.000
_cell.angle_alpha   90.00
_cell.angle_beta   90.00
_cell.angle_gamma   90.00
#
_symmetry.space_group_name_H-M   'P 1'
#
loop_
_entity.id
_entity.type
_entity.pdbx_description
1 polymer ?
#
loop_
_entity_poly.entity_id
_entity_poly.type
_entity_poly.pdbx_seq_one_letter_code
_entity_poly.pdbx_strand_id
1 'polypeptide(L)'
;MPLNMTKDVFITCAVTGSGSSQDRSPHVPRSPKQIADSAIAAAKAGAAIVHCHVRDPETGVPSRDLGLYREVTDRIRESEVDMVLNLTAGMGGDMVFGDVENPLPVSEAGTDMVG
;
A
#
# COMPACT_ATOMS: atom_id res chain seq x y z
N MET A 1 -6.59 -11.35 34.10
CA MET A 1 -6.90 -9.90 34.17
C MET A 1 -7.62 -9.51 32.90
N PRO A 2 -8.71 -8.75 32.93
CA PRO A 2 -9.28 -8.20 31.71
C PRO A 2 -8.29 -7.22 31.07
N LEU A 3 -8.20 -7.22 29.74
CA LEU A 3 -7.41 -6.25 28.99
C LEU A 3 -8.06 -4.86 29.17
N ASN A 4 -7.35 -3.92 29.78
CA ASN A 4 -7.75 -2.52 29.77
C ASN A 4 -7.49 -1.93 28.38
N MET A 5 -8.53 -1.43 27.72
CA MET A 5 -8.38 -0.75 26.43
C MET A 5 -7.47 0.47 26.56
N THR A 6 -6.48 0.56 25.68
CA THR A 6 -5.67 1.77 25.53
C THR A 6 -6.54 2.84 24.89
N LYS A 7 -6.60 4.03 25.51
CA LYS A 7 -7.36 5.17 24.98
C LYS A 7 -6.54 6.00 23.98
N ASP A 8 -5.22 5.96 24.11
CA ASP A 8 -4.28 6.59 23.19
C ASP A 8 -3.87 5.59 22.12
N VAL A 9 -4.54 5.65 20.97
CA VAL A 9 -4.36 4.68 19.88
C VAL A 9 -3.72 5.34 18.67
N PHE A 10 -2.82 4.60 18.02
CA PHE A 10 -2.38 4.93 16.68
C PHE A 10 -3.38 4.40 15.67
N ILE A 11 -3.92 5.27 14.84
CA ILE A 11 -4.75 4.89 13.70
C ILE A 11 -3.86 4.83 12.46
N THR A 12 -3.86 3.68 11.80
CA THR A 12 -3.20 3.51 10.49
C THR A 12 -4.26 3.46 9.39
N CYS A 13 -4.10 4.28 8.35
CA CYS A 13 -4.95 4.24 7.17
C CYS A 13 -4.20 3.58 6.00
N ALA A 14 -4.66 2.40 5.56
CA ALA A 14 -4.19 1.77 4.33
C ALA A 14 -4.98 2.33 3.14
N VAL A 15 -4.33 3.15 2.31
CA VAL A 15 -5.03 4.05 1.38
C VAL A 15 -5.58 3.38 0.11
N THR A 16 -4.91 2.33 -0.37
CA THR A 16 -5.27 1.67 -1.66
C THR A 16 -5.04 0.15 -1.66
N GLY A 17 -3.90 -0.31 -1.11
CA GLY A 17 -3.52 -1.73 -1.13
C GLY A 17 -3.18 -2.27 -2.52
N SER A 18 -2.98 -3.58 -2.61
CA SER A 18 -2.67 -4.31 -3.86
C SER A 18 -3.80 -5.22 -4.36
N GLY A 19 -4.88 -5.37 -3.60
CA GLY A 19 -5.99 -6.23 -3.99
C GLY A 19 -6.67 -5.75 -5.28
N SER A 20 -7.35 -6.67 -5.97
CA SER A 20 -8.15 -6.46 -7.18
C SER A 20 -9.43 -5.63 -6.97
N SER A 21 -9.52 -4.90 -5.85
CA SER A 21 -10.68 -4.11 -5.46
C SER A 21 -10.70 -2.70 -6.06
N GLN A 22 -9.70 -2.28 -6.83
CA GLN A 22 -9.60 -0.93 -7.38
C GLN A 22 -10.75 -0.54 -8.32
N ASP A 23 -11.37 -1.53 -8.98
CA ASP A 23 -12.53 -1.30 -9.86
C ASP A 23 -13.88 -1.41 -9.13
N ARG A 24 -13.86 -1.79 -7.83
CA ARG A 24 -15.08 -1.93 -7.03
C ARG A 24 -15.61 -0.59 -6.50
N SER A 25 -14.82 0.48 -6.58
CA SER A 25 -15.22 1.83 -6.20
C SER A 25 -14.40 2.89 -6.94
N PRO A 26 -15.02 3.97 -7.43
CA PRO A 26 -14.31 5.08 -8.05
C PRO A 26 -13.46 5.90 -7.05
N HIS A 27 -13.62 5.66 -5.76
CA HIS A 27 -12.89 6.36 -4.70
C HIS A 27 -11.56 5.69 -4.35
N VAL A 28 -11.24 4.52 -4.91
CA VAL A 28 -9.93 3.90 -4.69
C VAL A 28 -8.88 4.68 -5.49
N PRO A 29 -7.88 5.31 -4.82
CA PRO A 29 -6.90 6.13 -5.50
C PRO A 29 -5.91 5.27 -6.31
N ARG A 30 -5.58 5.70 -7.53
CA ARG A 30 -4.68 4.99 -8.46
C ARG A 30 -3.41 5.77 -8.75
N SER A 31 -3.55 7.02 -9.17
CA SER A 31 -2.39 7.85 -9.52
C SER A 31 -1.64 8.29 -8.26
N PRO A 32 -0.33 8.58 -8.36
CA PRO A 32 0.45 9.10 -7.24
C PRO A 32 -0.19 10.31 -6.57
N LYS A 33 -0.76 11.23 -7.36
CA LYS A 33 -1.48 12.39 -6.85
C LYS A 33 -2.71 11.99 -6.02
N GLN A 34 -3.55 11.10 -6.54
CA GLN A 34 -4.74 10.64 -5.81
C GLN A 34 -4.36 9.94 -4.50
N ILE A 35 -3.33 9.09 -4.54
CA ILE A 35 -2.84 8.36 -3.37
C ILE A 35 -2.34 9.33 -2.31
N ALA A 36 -1.51 10.32 -2.71
CA ALA A 36 -1.02 11.35 -1.80
C ALA A 36 -2.16 12.21 -1.22
N ASP A 37 -3.10 12.66 -2.05
CA ASP A 37 -4.25 13.46 -1.60
C ASP A 37 -5.10 12.69 -0.57
N SER A 38 -5.34 11.39 -0.79
CA SER A 38 -6.06 10.53 0.15
C SER A 38 -5.29 10.30 1.45
N ALA A 39 -3.97 10.09 1.38
CA ALA A 39 -3.11 9.95 2.55
C ALA A 39 -3.14 11.22 3.42
N ILE A 40 -3.00 12.39 2.79
CA ILE A 40 -3.07 13.69 3.46
C ILE A 40 -4.44 13.91 4.10
N ALA A 41 -5.52 13.59 3.40
CA ALA A 41 -6.87 13.69 3.95
C ALA A 41 -7.08 12.78 5.16
N ALA A 42 -6.56 11.54 5.10
CA ALA A 42 -6.62 10.60 6.21
C ALA A 42 -5.84 11.10 7.43
N ALA A 43 -4.64 11.64 7.22
CA ALA A 43 -3.83 12.20 8.31
C ALA A 43 -4.51 13.41 8.96
N LYS A 44 -5.05 14.34 8.17
CA LYS A 44 -5.84 15.47 8.68
C LYS A 44 -7.10 15.04 9.45
N ALA A 45 -7.64 13.86 9.14
CA ALA A 45 -8.77 13.27 9.87
C ALA A 45 -8.36 12.52 11.15
N GLY A 46 -7.06 12.37 11.44
CA GLY A 46 -6.53 11.76 12.66
C GLY A 46 -5.75 10.45 12.47
N ALA A 47 -5.46 10.03 11.23
CA ALA A 47 -4.54 8.92 11.01
C ALA A 47 -3.11 9.35 11.34
N ALA A 48 -2.50 8.69 12.32
CA ALA A 48 -1.11 8.94 12.69
C ALA A 48 -0.12 8.29 11.70
N ILE A 49 -0.56 7.23 11.01
CA ILE A 49 0.24 6.48 10.04
C ILE A 49 -0.60 6.31 8.77
N VAL A 50 0.04 6.47 7.61
CA VAL A 50 -0.53 6.09 6.31
C VAL A 50 0.29 4.95 5.73
N HIS A 51 -0.40 3.90 5.28
CA HIS A 51 0.22 2.77 4.60
C HIS A 51 -0.08 2.83 3.11
N CYS A 52 0.97 2.92 2.29
CA CYS A 52 0.88 3.22 0.87
C CYS A 52 1.44 2.09 0.00
N HIS A 53 0.66 1.74 -1.02
CA HIS A 53 1.07 1.04 -2.23
C HIS A 53 1.00 2.03 -3.40
N VAL A 54 1.65 1.70 -4.51
CA VAL A 54 1.44 2.38 -5.80
C VAL A 54 0.80 1.45 -6.82
N ARG A 55 0.13 2.05 -7.79
CA ARG A 55 -0.57 1.37 -8.86
C ARG A 55 -0.20 2.04 -10.17
N ASP A 56 -0.30 1.28 -11.25
CA ASP A 56 -0.30 1.84 -12.59
C ASP A 56 -1.47 2.85 -12.70
N PRO A 57 -1.21 4.13 -13.04
CA PRO A 57 -2.24 5.16 -13.01
C PRO A 57 -3.37 4.94 -14.02
N GLU A 58 -3.12 4.24 -15.12
CA GLU A 58 -4.08 4.04 -16.20
C GLU A 58 -4.95 2.80 -15.94
N THR A 59 -4.29 1.68 -15.65
CA THR A 59 -4.93 0.37 -15.50
C THR A 59 -5.36 0.08 -14.06
N GLY A 60 -4.74 0.71 -13.07
CA GLY A 60 -4.97 0.44 -11.64
C GLY A 60 -4.33 -0.85 -11.13
N VAL A 61 -3.60 -1.58 -11.97
CA VAL A 61 -2.85 -2.78 -11.59
C VAL A 61 -1.80 -2.40 -10.54
N PRO A 62 -1.57 -3.21 -9.50
CA PRO A 62 -0.55 -2.91 -8.50
C PRO A 62 0.85 -2.78 -9.14
N SER A 63 1.65 -1.80 -8.72
CA SER A 63 2.97 -1.53 -9.28
C SER A 63 4.09 -1.48 -8.21
N ARG A 64 5.31 -1.86 -8.60
CA ARG A 64 6.53 -1.71 -7.81
C ARG A 64 7.46 -0.60 -8.31
N ASP A 65 6.97 0.23 -9.21
CA ASP A 65 7.77 1.31 -9.80
C ASP A 65 8.22 2.32 -8.73
N LEU A 66 9.53 2.42 -8.54
CA LEU A 66 10.15 3.33 -7.58
C LEU A 66 9.89 4.81 -7.93
N GLY A 67 9.69 5.14 -9.20
CA GLY A 67 9.30 6.48 -9.64
C GLY A 67 7.94 6.89 -9.10
N LEU A 68 6.95 5.98 -9.12
CA LEU A 68 5.64 6.22 -8.54
C LEU A 68 5.70 6.38 -7.02
N TYR A 69 6.50 5.54 -6.33
CA TYR A 69 6.71 5.67 -4.89
C TYR A 69 7.37 6.99 -4.52
N ARG A 70 8.38 7.40 -5.29
CA ARG A 70 9.04 8.70 -5.12
C ARG A 70 8.04 9.83 -5.26
N GLU A 71 7.23 9.82 -6.32
CA GLU A 71 6.23 10.87 -6.53
C GLU A 71 5.20 10.94 -5.40
N VAL A 72 4.67 9.81 -4.91
CA VAL A 72 3.77 9.80 -3.75
C VAL A 72 4.47 10.38 -2.51
N THR A 73 5.71 9.97 -2.26
CA THR A 73 6.49 10.40 -1.09
C THR A 73 6.77 11.89 -1.12
N ASP A 74 7.20 12.41 -2.25
CA ASP A 74 7.52 13.83 -2.43
C ASP A 74 6.27 14.69 -2.23
N ARG A 75 5.14 14.31 -2.85
CA ARG A 75 3.85 15.00 -2.68
C ARG A 75 3.36 15.01 -1.22
N ILE A 76 3.50 13.90 -0.51
CA ILE A 76 3.12 13.83 0.92
C ILE A 76 4.00 14.77 1.75
N ARG A 77 5.33 14.76 1.52
CA ARG A 77 6.27 15.63 2.23
C ARG A 77 6.05 17.11 1.95
N GLU A 78 5.72 17.46 0.70
CA GLU A 78 5.37 18.83 0.29
C GLU A 78 4.11 19.37 0.99
N SER A 79 3.24 18.50 1.53
CA SER A 79 2.01 18.93 2.19
C SER A 79 2.20 19.51 3.61
N GLU A 80 3.39 19.33 4.19
CA GLU A 80 3.75 19.71 5.57
C GLU A 80 2.83 19.11 6.66
N VAL A 81 2.00 18.10 6.32
CA VAL A 81 1.19 17.38 7.31
C VAL A 81 2.04 16.31 7.98
N ASP A 82 2.16 16.40 9.31
CA ASP A 82 2.90 15.44 10.12
C ASP A 82 2.18 14.09 10.19
N MET A 83 2.77 13.07 9.58
CA MET A 83 2.29 11.69 9.60
C MET A 83 3.46 10.72 9.39
N VAL A 84 3.34 9.49 9.89
CA VAL A 84 4.29 8.42 9.55
C VAL A 84 3.91 7.83 8.18
N LEU A 85 4.83 7.91 7.23
CA LEU A 85 4.69 7.25 5.93
C LEU A 85 5.25 5.83 5.98
N ASN A 86 4.35 4.84 5.91
CA ASN A 86 4.68 3.42 5.84
C ASN A 86 4.52 2.95 4.38
N LEU A 87 5.64 2.70 3.69
CA LEU A 87 5.63 2.15 2.33
C LEU A 87 5.64 0.62 2.40
N THR A 88 4.78 -0.01 1.59
CA THR A 88 4.81 -1.48 1.48
C THR A 88 6.15 -1.98 0.94
N ALA A 89 6.54 -3.17 1.38
CA ALA A 89 7.64 -3.94 0.79
C ALA A 89 7.15 -5.15 -0.03
N GLY A 90 5.84 -5.33 -0.19
CA GLY A 90 5.26 -6.48 -0.90
C GLY A 90 3.94 -6.14 -1.62
N MET A 91 3.48 -7.05 -2.47
CA MET A 91 2.22 -6.95 -3.22
C MET A 91 1.18 -8.01 -2.83
N GLY A 92 1.52 -8.85 -1.87
CA GLY A 92 0.68 -9.93 -1.35
C GLY A 92 1.46 -10.87 -0.43
N GLY A 93 2.78 -10.97 -0.61
CA GLY A 93 3.59 -11.98 0.07
C GLY A 93 3.35 -13.37 -0.53
N ASP A 94 2.97 -13.41 -1.80
CA ASP A 94 2.61 -14.60 -2.55
C ASP A 94 3.84 -15.46 -2.77
N MET A 95 3.69 -16.76 -2.53
CA MET A 95 4.63 -17.80 -2.96
C MET A 95 3.91 -18.66 -3.99
N VAL A 96 4.39 -18.60 -5.23
CA VAL A 96 3.81 -19.34 -6.34
C VAL A 96 4.77 -20.47 -6.68
N PHE A 97 4.32 -21.71 -6.49
CA PHE A 97 5.11 -22.91 -6.82
C PHE A 97 5.23 -23.11 -8.34
N GLY A 98 6.16 -23.96 -8.72
CA GLY A 98 6.26 -24.49 -10.08
C GLY A 98 5.08 -25.40 -10.44
N ASP A 99 5.25 -26.24 -11.47
CA ASP A 99 4.21 -27.19 -11.87
C ASP A 99 4.05 -28.36 -10.88
N VAL A 100 3.05 -29.21 -11.14
CA VAL A 100 2.69 -30.34 -10.26
C VAL A 100 3.83 -31.34 -10.11
N GLU A 101 4.65 -31.53 -11.15
CA GLU A 101 5.75 -32.49 -11.15
C GLU A 101 7.04 -31.87 -10.57
N ASN A 102 7.21 -30.55 -10.68
CA ASN A 102 8.36 -29.79 -10.21
C ASN A 102 7.92 -28.54 -9.43
N PRO A 103 7.41 -28.70 -8.20
CA PRO A 103 6.90 -27.57 -7.41
C PRO A 103 8.00 -26.59 -6.98
N LEU A 104 9.27 -27.01 -6.99
CA LEU A 104 10.43 -26.18 -6.70
C LEU A 104 11.45 -26.23 -7.85
N PRO A 105 12.15 -25.11 -8.15
CA PRO A 105 12.10 -23.81 -7.46
C PRO A 105 10.77 -23.06 -7.67
N VAL A 106 10.48 -22.10 -6.80
CA VAL A 106 9.27 -21.26 -6.90
C VAL A 106 9.29 -20.43 -8.20
N SER A 107 8.11 -20.09 -8.70
CA SER A 107 7.93 -19.24 -9.88
C SER A 107 8.39 -17.82 -9.58
N GLU A 108 9.42 -17.35 -10.30
CA GLU A 108 9.93 -15.97 -10.20
C GLU A 108 8.89 -14.93 -10.64
N ALA A 109 8.01 -15.29 -11.58
CA ALA A 109 7.00 -14.37 -12.12
C ALA A 109 5.84 -14.14 -11.15
N GLY A 110 5.51 -15.13 -10.31
CA GLY A 110 4.36 -15.08 -9.40
C GLY A 110 4.73 -14.89 -7.92
N THR A 111 5.96 -15.24 -7.53
CA THR A 111 6.40 -15.12 -6.13
C THR A 111 6.87 -13.71 -5.83
N ASP A 112 6.38 -13.15 -4.73
CA ASP A 112 6.85 -11.87 -4.22
C ASP A 112 7.16 -11.84 -2.72
N MET A 113 7.15 -13.00 -2.10
CA MET A 113 7.74 -13.18 -0.79
C MET A 113 9.24 -12.89 -0.86
N VAL A 114 9.70 -11.95 -0.04
CA VAL A 114 11.12 -11.65 0.10
C VAL A 114 11.74 -12.69 1.03
N GLY A 115 12.61 -13.55 0.50
CA GLY A 115 13.30 -14.63 1.24
C GLY A 115 14.44 -15.24 0.46
#